data_AF-A0A836UG83-F1
#
_entry.id   AF-A0A836UG83-F1
#
_cell.length_a   1.000
_cell.length_b   1.000
_cell.length_c   1.000
_cell.angle_alpha   90.00
_cell.angle_beta   90.00
_cell.angle_gamma   90.00
#
_symmetry.space_group_name_H-M   'P 1'
#
loop_
_entity.id
_entity.type
_entity.pdbx_description
1 polymer ?
#
loop_
_entity_poly.entity_id
_entity_poly.type
_entity_poly.pdbx_seq_one_letter_code
_entity_poly.pdbx_strand_id
1 'polypeptide(L)'
;MEDWTYGLAIALWAVLWVTIFVDYRKKLMLVMPSVERVASRRHDFSTKISEAENSAQEISVNIDNVRREIAELEDRRREFQDKLNEREMVFISAGSFRMGSNQDGRENETPQHPVQIKSFYLDRFEVTNLQYKDFIDATDRRMPVHWQSGNFPTEQADHPVVNVNWEDAKAYADWVNKRLPTEAEWEWAARGTEEREYAWGKQANQNSANFNNPEGGTSSVSKYIKGQSEFGIWDMCGNVGEWVNDWYEATYYARSSESDPQGPPDGRQKVYRGGGYQTNRIDIRALSRHNAVPTTYQDYIGFRCALNSEQVGTA
;
A
#
# COMPACT_ATOMS: atom_id res chain seq x y z
N MET A 1 -46.08 -105.98 8.33
CA MET A 1 -46.85 -104.82 8.84
C MET A 1 -45.86 -103.69 9.10
N GLU A 2 -45.06 -103.33 8.09
CA GLU A 2 -43.90 -102.43 8.20
C GLU A 2 -43.56 -102.02 6.77
N ASP A 3 -43.99 -100.83 6.32
CA ASP A 3 -43.45 -100.16 5.11
C ASP A 3 -44.03 -98.73 4.95
N TRP A 4 -45.18 -98.45 5.57
CA TRP A 4 -45.82 -97.14 5.53
C TRP A 4 -45.07 -96.06 6.31
N THR A 5 -44.22 -96.44 7.28
CA THR A 5 -43.47 -95.50 8.14
C THR A 5 -42.37 -94.75 7.39
N TYR A 6 -41.67 -95.41 6.46
CA TYR A 6 -40.65 -94.78 5.62
C TYR A 6 -41.28 -93.79 4.61
N GLY A 7 -42.40 -94.16 3.99
CA GLY A 7 -43.15 -93.26 3.12
C GLY A 7 -43.68 -92.02 3.85
N LEU A 8 -44.18 -92.20 5.08
CA LEU A 8 -44.63 -91.09 5.92
C LEU A 8 -43.48 -90.18 6.36
N ALA A 9 -42.32 -90.76 6.71
CA ALA A 9 -41.14 -89.99 7.09
C ALA A 9 -40.62 -89.14 5.92
N ILE A 10 -40.53 -89.69 4.71
CA ILE A 10 -40.13 -88.95 3.51
C ILE A 10 -41.13 -87.84 3.19
N ALA A 11 -42.44 -88.11 3.29
CA ALA A 11 -43.47 -87.12 3.08
C ALA A 11 -43.40 -85.97 4.11
N LEU A 12 -43.22 -86.28 5.39
CA LEU A 12 -43.04 -85.28 6.44
C LEU A 12 -41.76 -84.47 6.25
N TRP A 13 -40.68 -85.10 5.80
CA TRP A 13 -39.42 -84.42 5.50
C TRP A 13 -39.56 -83.49 4.28
N ALA A 14 -40.28 -83.92 3.24
CA ALA A 14 -40.60 -83.10 2.08
C ALA A 14 -41.48 -81.90 2.46
N VAL A 15 -42.51 -82.11 3.31
CA VAL A 15 -43.36 -81.03 3.82
C VAL A 15 -42.56 -80.05 4.69
N LEU A 16 -41.63 -80.54 5.52
CA LEU A 16 -40.72 -79.71 6.32
C LEU A 16 -39.82 -78.85 5.42
N TRP A 17 -39.25 -79.41 4.35
CA TRP A 17 -38.40 -78.66 3.43
C TRP A 17 -39.19 -77.64 2.60
N VAL A 18 -40.39 -77.99 2.15
CA VAL A 18 -41.27 -77.05 1.44
C VAL A 18 -41.68 -75.91 2.37
N THR A 19 -41.99 -76.18 3.64
CA THR A 19 -42.36 -75.13 4.61
C THR A 19 -41.19 -74.23 4.96
N ILE A 20 -39.99 -74.78 5.18
CA ILE A 20 -38.76 -73.99 5.37
C ILE A 20 -38.48 -73.14 4.13
N PHE A 21 -38.55 -73.72 2.93
CA PHE A 21 -38.32 -72.99 1.69
C PHE A 21 -39.35 -71.86 1.47
N VAL A 22 -40.63 -72.10 1.75
CA VAL A 22 -41.69 -71.08 1.64
C VAL A 22 -41.50 -69.96 2.67
N ASP A 23 -41.14 -70.28 3.91
CA ASP A 23 -40.90 -69.27 4.95
C ASP A 23 -39.65 -68.44 4.63
N TYR A 24 -38.58 -69.09 4.18
CA TYR A 24 -37.36 -68.42 3.72
C TYR A 24 -37.65 -67.51 2.53
N ARG A 25 -38.41 -67.99 1.54
CA ARG A 25 -38.79 -67.21 0.34
C ARG A 25 -39.70 -66.03 0.69
N LYS A 26 -40.63 -66.18 1.64
CA LYS A 26 -41.47 -65.07 2.14
C LYS A 26 -40.63 -64.00 2.84
N LYS A 27 -39.72 -64.40 3.72
CA LYS A 27 -38.77 -63.48 4.39
C LYS A 27 -37.87 -62.79 3.37
N LEU A 28 -37.38 -63.51 2.37
CA LEU A 28 -36.58 -62.95 1.27
C LEU A 28 -37.36 -61.90 0.46
N MET A 29 -38.63 -62.17 0.12
CA MET A 29 -39.49 -61.23 -0.61
C MET A 29 -39.85 -59.98 0.19
N LEU A 30 -39.87 -60.03 1.52
CA LEU A 30 -40.07 -58.86 2.37
C LEU A 30 -38.83 -57.94 2.42
N VAL A 31 -37.63 -58.50 2.25
CA VAL A 31 -36.35 -57.80 2.38
C VAL A 31 -35.79 -57.36 1.02
N MET A 32 -36.09 -58.06 -0.08
CA MET A 32 -35.66 -57.65 -1.43
C MET A 32 -36.02 -56.19 -1.79
N PRO A 33 -37.26 -55.71 -1.58
CA PRO A 33 -37.62 -54.32 -1.89
C PRO A 33 -36.90 -53.27 -1.04
N SER A 34 -36.34 -53.64 0.12
CA SER A 34 -35.53 -52.73 0.95
C SER A 34 -34.06 -52.76 0.51
N VAL A 35 -33.52 -53.92 0.14
CA VAL A 35 -32.17 -54.05 -0.41
C VAL A 35 -32.04 -53.34 -1.75
N GLU A 36 -33.02 -53.49 -2.66
CA GLU A 36 -33.04 -52.77 -3.94
C GLU A 36 -33.12 -51.25 -3.75
N ARG A 37 -33.93 -50.77 -2.80
CA ARG A 37 -33.99 -49.35 -2.44
C ARG A 37 -32.66 -48.81 -1.90
N VAL A 38 -31.97 -49.58 -1.06
CA VAL A 38 -30.65 -49.21 -0.54
C VAL A 38 -29.60 -49.22 -1.65
N ALA A 39 -29.61 -50.21 -2.53
CA ALA A 39 -28.71 -50.29 -3.67
C ALA A 39 -28.92 -49.12 -4.66
N SER A 40 -30.17 -48.79 -4.96
CA SER A 40 -30.54 -47.63 -5.81
C SER A 40 -30.08 -46.31 -5.18
N ARG A 41 -30.32 -46.10 -3.88
CA ARG A 41 -29.82 -44.92 -3.16
C ARG A 41 -28.30 -44.84 -3.16
N ARG A 42 -27.61 -45.96 -2.95
CA ARG A 42 -26.13 -46.00 -2.99
C ARG A 42 -25.60 -45.62 -4.38
N HIS A 43 -26.26 -46.06 -5.45
CA HIS A 43 -25.91 -45.68 -6.81
C HIS A 43 -26.14 -44.18 -7.06
N ASP A 44 -27.31 -43.64 -6.69
CA ASP A 44 -27.60 -42.20 -6.78
C ASP A 44 -26.60 -41.34 -5.99
N PHE A 45 -26.24 -41.75 -4.77
CA PHE A 45 -25.20 -41.08 -3.99
C PHE A 45 -23.82 -41.16 -4.65
N SER A 46 -23.44 -42.31 -5.22
CA SER A 46 -22.17 -42.46 -5.92
C SER A 46 -22.08 -41.54 -7.14
N THR A 47 -23.17 -41.41 -7.90
CA THR A 47 -23.25 -40.50 -9.04
C THR A 47 -23.11 -39.05 -8.58
N LYS A 48 -23.85 -38.65 -7.54
CA LYS A 48 -23.75 -37.29 -6.96
C LYS A 48 -22.36 -36.97 -6.41
N ILE A 49 -21.67 -37.94 -5.79
CA ILE A 49 -20.29 -37.78 -5.33
C ILE A 49 -19.37 -37.56 -6.52
N SER A 50 -19.47 -38.38 -7.58
CA SER A 50 -18.65 -38.23 -8.78
C SER A 50 -18.91 -36.89 -9.51
N GLU A 51 -20.16 -36.45 -9.59
CA GLU A 51 -20.51 -35.12 -10.11
C GLU A 51 -19.89 -34.00 -9.27
N ALA A 52 -19.99 -34.10 -7.94
CA ALA A 52 -19.38 -33.13 -7.03
C ALA A 52 -17.84 -33.10 -7.12
N GLU A 53 -17.19 -34.26 -7.27
CA GLU A 53 -15.75 -34.37 -7.48
C GLU A 53 -15.32 -33.72 -8.81
N ASN A 54 -16.05 -33.98 -9.90
CA ASN A 54 -15.79 -33.35 -11.18
C ASN A 54 -15.95 -31.82 -11.12
N SER A 55 -17.03 -31.33 -10.49
CA SER A 55 -17.24 -29.88 -10.29
C SER A 55 -16.14 -29.26 -9.42
N ALA A 56 -15.68 -29.94 -8.37
CA ALA A 56 -14.57 -29.46 -7.54
C ALA A 56 -13.26 -29.38 -8.34
N GLN A 57 -13.01 -30.34 -9.23
CA GLN A 57 -11.83 -30.36 -10.08
C GLN A 57 -11.86 -29.22 -11.12
N GLU A 58 -13.01 -28.94 -11.73
CA GLU A 58 -13.19 -27.79 -12.63
C GLU A 58 -12.96 -26.46 -11.90
N ILE A 59 -13.50 -26.30 -10.69
CA ILE A 59 -13.29 -25.09 -9.87
C ILE A 59 -11.79 -24.93 -9.55
N SER A 60 -11.09 -26.01 -9.21
CA SER A 60 -9.64 -25.96 -8.94
C SER A 60 -8.86 -25.44 -10.15
N VAL A 61 -9.15 -25.95 -11.35
CA VAL A 61 -8.49 -25.50 -12.59
C VAL A 61 -8.79 -24.03 -12.86
N ASN A 62 -10.03 -23.58 -12.64
CA ASN A 62 -10.40 -22.17 -12.81
C ASN A 62 -9.67 -21.25 -11.82
N ILE A 63 -9.53 -21.67 -10.56
CA ILE A 63 -8.75 -20.93 -9.56
C ILE A 63 -7.29 -20.80 -10.01
N ASP A 64 -6.68 -21.86 -10.53
CA ASP A 64 -5.30 -21.83 -11.01
C ASP A 64 -5.13 -20.96 -12.27
N ASN A 65 -6.14 -20.89 -13.13
CA ASN A 65 -6.17 -19.97 -14.27
C ASN A 65 -6.21 -18.50 -13.79
N VAL A 66 -7.12 -18.18 -12.87
CA VAL A 66 -7.25 -16.83 -12.30
C VAL A 66 -5.98 -16.41 -11.57
N ARG A 67 -5.34 -17.32 -10.83
CA ARG A 67 -4.05 -17.04 -10.17
C ARG A 67 -2.95 -16.68 -11.16
N ARG A 68 -2.88 -17.36 -12.31
CA ARG A 68 -1.91 -17.03 -13.36
C ARG A 68 -2.19 -15.67 -13.98
N GLU A 69 -3.45 -15.37 -14.27
CA GLU A 69 -3.85 -14.07 -14.80
C GLU A 69 -3.55 -12.93 -13.82
N ILE A 70 -3.79 -13.12 -12.52
CA ILE A 70 -3.41 -12.16 -11.48
C ILE A 70 -1.89 -11.91 -11.49
N ALA A 71 -1.09 -12.97 -11.55
CA ALA A 71 0.37 -12.84 -11.58
C ALA A 71 0.85 -12.05 -12.82
N GLU A 72 0.29 -12.33 -14.00
CA GLU A 72 0.61 -11.59 -15.23
C GLU A 72 0.20 -10.11 -15.14
N LEU A 73 -0.96 -9.81 -14.55
CA LEU A 73 -1.40 -8.43 -14.33
C LEU A 73 -0.53 -7.69 -13.32
N GLU A 74 -0.06 -8.37 -12.27
CA GLU A 74 0.89 -7.81 -11.31
C GLU A 74 2.23 -7.49 -11.96
N ASP A 75 2.75 -8.36 -12.83
CA ASP A 75 3.98 -8.10 -13.59
C ASP A 75 3.84 -6.90 -14.53
N ARG A 76 2.72 -6.82 -15.27
CA ARG A 76 2.44 -5.66 -16.13
C ARG A 76 2.32 -4.38 -15.32
N ARG A 77 1.63 -4.42 -14.16
CA ARG A 77 1.52 -3.29 -13.25
C ARG A 77 2.91 -2.82 -12.78
N ARG A 78 3.80 -3.75 -12.39
CA ARG A 78 5.18 -3.43 -12.02
C ARG A 78 5.92 -2.71 -13.15
N GLU A 79 5.89 -3.26 -14.37
CA GLU A 79 6.56 -2.65 -15.53
C GLU A 79 6.05 -1.23 -15.84
N PHE A 80 4.73 -1.02 -15.77
CA PHE A 80 4.16 0.31 -15.95
C PHE A 80 4.56 1.28 -14.84
N GLN A 81 4.59 0.81 -13.59
CA GLN A 81 5.01 1.62 -12.45
C GLN A 81 6.47 2.05 -12.57
N ASP A 82 7.36 1.16 -13.01
CA ASP A 82 8.79 1.47 -13.18
C ASP A 82 8.98 2.55 -14.26
N LYS A 83 8.30 2.42 -15.40
CA LYS A 83 8.31 3.44 -16.46
C LYS A 83 7.74 4.79 -16.00
N LEU A 84 6.76 4.79 -15.11
CA LEU A 84 6.22 6.01 -14.51
C LEU A 84 7.27 6.65 -13.58
N ASN A 85 7.87 5.83 -12.71
CA ASN A 85 8.90 6.27 -11.76
C ASN A 85 10.13 6.85 -12.49
N GLU A 86 10.56 6.26 -13.60
CA GLU A 86 11.65 6.79 -14.44
C GLU A 86 11.39 8.23 -14.94
N ARG A 87 10.11 8.61 -15.15
CA ARG A 87 9.73 9.94 -15.64
C ARG A 87 9.49 10.93 -14.52
N GLU A 88 8.90 10.46 -13.42
CA GLU A 88 8.38 11.30 -12.33
C GLU A 88 9.35 11.44 -11.16
N MET A 89 10.29 10.50 -10.97
CA MET A 89 11.25 10.54 -9.89
C MET A 89 12.63 11.02 -10.37
N VAL A 90 13.42 11.51 -9.41
CA VAL A 90 14.79 11.95 -9.61
C VAL A 90 15.70 11.03 -8.82
N PHE A 91 16.72 10.48 -9.47
CA PHE A 91 17.78 9.75 -8.79
C PHE A 91 18.66 10.71 -8.00
N ILE A 92 18.77 10.49 -6.69
CA ILE A 92 19.62 11.23 -5.78
C ILE A 92 20.80 10.35 -5.42
N SER A 93 21.99 10.78 -5.81
CA SER A 93 23.21 10.02 -5.53
C SER A 93 23.49 9.98 -4.02
N ALA A 94 24.08 8.86 -3.58
CA ALA A 94 24.62 8.75 -2.24
C ALA A 94 25.61 9.88 -1.98
N GLY A 95 25.65 10.38 -0.75
CA GLY A 95 26.43 11.55 -0.42
C GLY A 95 26.61 11.75 1.08
N SER A 96 27.33 12.79 1.43
CA SER A 96 27.48 13.21 2.82
C SER A 96 27.31 14.72 2.92
N PHE A 97 26.60 15.17 3.94
CA PHE A 97 26.34 16.58 4.17
C PHE A 97 26.25 16.90 5.65
N ARG A 98 26.19 18.20 5.93
CA ARG A 98 25.97 18.73 7.27
C ARG A 98 24.49 19.05 7.44
N MET A 99 23.78 18.20 8.18
CA MET A 99 22.37 18.37 8.47
C MET A 99 22.18 19.36 9.63
N GLY A 100 21.21 20.26 9.51
CA GLY A 100 20.99 21.35 10.48
C GLY A 100 21.96 22.52 10.34
N SER A 101 22.00 23.40 11.35
CA SER A 101 22.89 24.57 11.39
C SER A 101 23.21 25.00 12.83
N ASN A 102 24.46 25.32 13.13
CA ASN A 102 24.88 25.86 14.44
C ASN A 102 24.84 27.39 14.50
N GLN A 103 24.75 28.09 13.36
CA GLN A 103 24.81 29.56 13.31
C GLN A 103 23.41 30.17 13.30
N ASP A 104 22.56 29.69 12.39
CA ASP A 104 21.25 30.30 12.09
C ASP A 104 20.08 29.30 12.29
N GLY A 105 20.35 28.17 12.95
CA GLY A 105 19.35 27.16 13.27
C GLY A 105 18.52 27.52 14.50
N ARG A 106 17.23 27.19 14.47
CA ARG A 106 16.37 27.14 15.66
C ARG A 106 16.81 26.01 16.59
N GLU A 107 16.29 25.98 17.82
CA GLU A 107 16.64 24.97 18.83
C GLU A 107 16.51 23.53 18.30
N ASN A 108 15.45 23.23 17.56
CA ASN A 108 15.23 21.91 16.98
C ASN A 108 16.05 21.65 15.70
N GLU A 109 16.68 22.66 15.10
CA GLU A 109 17.52 22.57 13.89
C GLU A 109 19.02 22.43 14.23
N THR A 110 19.34 22.30 15.52
CA THR A 110 20.69 22.21 16.09
C THR A 110 20.89 20.90 16.88
N PRO A 111 22.12 20.39 17.04
CA PRO A 111 23.36 20.87 16.42
C PRO A 111 23.48 20.45 14.95
N GLN A 112 24.31 21.18 14.21
CA GLN A 112 24.79 20.73 12.91
C GLN A 112 25.63 19.45 13.08
N HIS A 113 25.34 18.40 12.32
CA HIS A 113 25.98 17.10 12.46
C HIS A 113 26.22 16.44 11.08
N PRO A 114 27.22 15.54 10.94
CA PRO A 114 27.47 14.84 9.69
C PRO A 114 26.40 13.75 9.45
N VAL A 115 25.92 13.66 8.23
CA VAL A 115 25.01 12.60 7.79
C VAL A 115 25.46 12.05 6.44
N GLN A 116 25.44 10.74 6.30
CA GLN A 116 25.69 9.97 5.09
C GLN A 116 24.36 9.41 4.60
N ILE A 117 23.99 9.76 3.37
CA ILE A 117 22.74 9.34 2.73
C ILE A 117 23.08 8.33 1.64
N LYS A 118 22.35 7.22 1.61
CA LYS A 118 22.43 6.24 0.52
C LYS A 118 21.77 6.81 -0.73
N SER A 119 21.98 6.19 -1.88
CA SER A 119 21.24 6.55 -3.08
C SER A 119 19.77 6.16 -2.95
N PHE A 120 18.89 7.02 -3.44
CA PHE A 120 17.45 6.80 -3.46
C PHE A 120 16.85 7.59 -4.62
N TYR A 121 15.57 7.35 -4.89
CA TYR A 121 14.78 8.17 -5.79
C TYR A 121 13.81 9.02 -4.98
N LEU A 122 13.59 10.26 -5.38
CA LEU A 122 12.57 11.14 -4.80
C LEU A 122 11.65 11.64 -5.90
N ASP A 123 10.35 11.73 -5.63
CA ASP A 123 9.40 12.33 -6.55
C ASP A 123 9.82 13.76 -6.89
N ARG A 124 9.82 14.08 -8.19
CA ARG A 124 10.17 15.41 -8.72
C ARG A 124 9.23 16.50 -8.21
N PHE A 125 7.99 16.14 -7.97
CA PHE A 125 6.89 17.00 -7.56
C PHE A 125 6.22 16.45 -6.29
N GLU A 126 5.49 17.29 -5.60
CA GLU A 126 4.53 16.86 -4.57
C GLU A 126 3.43 16.00 -5.21
N VAL A 127 2.81 15.09 -4.45
CA VAL A 127 1.69 14.28 -4.94
C VAL A 127 0.51 15.21 -5.27
N THR A 128 0.02 15.13 -6.49
CA THR A 128 -1.04 15.99 -7.00
C THR A 128 -2.43 15.53 -6.59
N ASN A 129 -3.42 16.43 -6.66
CA ASN A 129 -4.82 16.10 -6.46
C ASN A 129 -5.30 15.00 -7.43
N LEU A 130 -4.88 15.05 -8.70
CA LEU A 130 -5.23 14.04 -9.70
C LEU A 130 -4.68 12.66 -9.32
N GLN A 131 -3.41 12.59 -8.95
CA GLN A 131 -2.79 11.32 -8.52
C GLN A 131 -3.47 10.77 -7.24
N TYR A 132 -3.76 11.63 -6.27
CA TYR A 132 -4.43 11.20 -5.04
C TYR A 132 -5.89 10.78 -5.29
N LYS A 133 -6.55 11.35 -6.31
CA LYS A 133 -7.90 10.94 -6.72
C LYS A 133 -7.94 9.49 -7.18
N ASP A 134 -6.97 9.06 -7.98
CA ASP A 134 -6.85 7.66 -8.43
C ASP A 134 -6.72 6.70 -7.23
N PHE A 135 -5.96 7.10 -6.21
CA PHE A 135 -5.80 6.33 -4.98
C PHE A 135 -7.11 6.17 -4.20
N ILE A 136 -7.86 7.25 -3.97
CA ILE A 136 -9.10 7.16 -3.19
C ILE A 136 -10.19 6.39 -3.95
N ASP A 137 -10.24 6.51 -5.28
CA ASP A 137 -11.17 5.76 -6.13
C ASP A 137 -10.88 4.26 -6.11
N ALA A 138 -9.62 3.88 -5.96
CA ALA A 138 -9.20 2.48 -5.89
C ALA A 138 -9.32 1.85 -4.50
N THR A 139 -9.39 2.65 -3.43
CA THR A 139 -9.21 2.14 -2.05
C THR A 139 -10.32 2.54 -1.07
N ASP A 140 -11.29 3.36 -1.49
CA ASP A 140 -12.33 3.94 -0.64
C ASP A 140 -11.77 4.72 0.58
N ARG A 141 -10.54 5.23 0.46
CA ARG A 141 -9.90 6.07 1.47
C ARG A 141 -10.63 7.41 1.62
N ARG A 142 -10.46 8.03 2.78
CA ARG A 142 -11.10 9.30 3.09
C ARG A 142 -10.63 10.39 2.12
N MET A 143 -11.59 11.04 1.50
CA MET A 143 -11.37 12.19 0.63
C MET A 143 -10.98 13.46 1.43
N PRO A 144 -10.12 14.33 0.90
CA PRO A 144 -9.84 15.64 1.48
C PRO A 144 -11.13 16.46 1.68
N VAL A 145 -11.25 17.10 2.85
CA VAL A 145 -12.52 17.72 3.29
C VAL A 145 -13.00 18.90 2.45
N HIS A 146 -12.10 19.54 1.71
CA HIS A 146 -12.42 20.70 0.88
C HIS A 146 -12.85 20.31 -0.54
N TRP A 147 -12.70 19.03 -0.92
CA TRP A 147 -13.19 18.52 -2.19
C TRP A 147 -14.72 18.48 -2.18
N GLN A 148 -15.33 18.98 -3.25
CA GLN A 148 -16.77 19.13 -3.35
C GLN A 148 -17.33 18.06 -4.29
N SER A 149 -18.48 17.48 -3.94
CA SER A 149 -19.16 16.47 -4.78
C SER A 149 -18.26 15.29 -5.18
N GLY A 150 -17.33 14.91 -4.30
CA GLY A 150 -16.41 13.80 -4.57
C GLY A 150 -15.17 14.17 -5.38
N ASN A 151 -14.89 15.46 -5.65
CA ASN A 151 -13.82 15.86 -6.56
C ASN A 151 -13.08 17.15 -6.14
N PHE A 152 -11.86 17.29 -6.65
CA PHE A 152 -11.07 18.52 -6.55
C PHE A 152 -11.55 19.55 -7.59
N PRO A 153 -11.31 20.86 -7.39
CA PRO A 153 -11.55 21.86 -8.43
C PRO A 153 -10.71 21.54 -9.67
N THR A 154 -11.31 21.39 -10.85
CA THR A 154 -10.65 20.88 -12.07
C THR A 154 -9.35 21.61 -12.41
N GLU A 155 -9.29 22.91 -12.17
CA GLU A 155 -8.12 23.77 -12.36
C GLU A 155 -6.96 23.49 -11.40
N GLN A 156 -7.20 22.72 -10.33
CA GLN A 156 -6.23 22.32 -9.32
C GLN A 156 -5.81 20.85 -9.45
N ALA A 157 -6.05 20.22 -10.61
CA ALA A 157 -5.66 18.83 -10.85
C ALA A 157 -4.17 18.57 -10.58
N ASP A 158 -3.32 19.53 -10.94
CA ASP A 158 -1.86 19.50 -10.81
C ASP A 158 -1.35 20.29 -9.59
N HIS A 159 -2.23 20.72 -8.69
CA HIS A 159 -1.84 21.27 -7.39
C HIS A 159 -1.52 20.12 -6.42
N PRO A 160 -0.65 20.33 -5.41
CA PRO A 160 -0.39 19.33 -4.39
C PRO A 160 -1.66 19.02 -3.60
N VAL A 161 -1.83 17.74 -3.27
CA VAL A 161 -2.90 17.32 -2.36
C VAL A 161 -2.60 17.81 -0.94
N VAL A 162 -3.61 18.38 -0.30
CA VAL A 162 -3.57 18.86 1.09
C VAL A 162 -4.78 18.33 1.85
N ASN A 163 -4.87 18.62 3.15
CA ASN A 163 -5.87 17.99 4.03
C ASN A 163 -5.77 16.46 3.99
N VAL A 164 -4.53 15.95 4.04
CA VAL A 164 -4.19 14.54 4.23
C VAL A 164 -3.35 14.41 5.50
N ASN A 165 -3.61 13.36 6.26
CA ASN A 165 -2.82 13.09 7.47
C ASN A 165 -1.60 12.22 7.10
N TRP A 166 -0.75 11.92 8.09
CA TRP A 166 0.46 11.14 7.84
C TRP A 166 0.16 9.68 7.41
N GLU A 167 -0.90 9.08 7.97
CA GLU A 167 -1.31 7.72 7.62
C GLU A 167 -1.85 7.63 6.18
N ASP A 168 -2.54 8.67 5.72
CA ASP A 168 -3.05 8.80 4.37
C ASP A 168 -1.89 8.96 3.37
N ALA A 169 -0.91 9.81 3.69
CA ALA A 169 0.32 9.98 2.91
C ALA A 169 1.11 8.66 2.81
N LYS A 170 1.27 7.95 3.94
CA LYS A 170 1.93 6.64 3.97
C LYS A 170 1.15 5.59 3.17
N ALA A 171 -0.16 5.53 3.32
CA ALA A 171 -1.01 4.56 2.62
C ALA A 171 -0.99 4.79 1.10
N TYR A 172 -0.98 6.04 0.65
CA TYR A 172 -0.76 6.37 -0.75
C TYR A 172 0.61 5.87 -1.22
N ALA A 173 1.67 6.20 -0.48
CA ALA A 173 3.03 5.81 -0.86
C ALA A 173 3.16 4.28 -0.99
N ASP A 174 2.60 3.53 -0.03
CA ASP A 174 2.56 2.06 -0.07
C ASP A 174 1.75 1.56 -1.29
N TRP A 175 0.61 2.20 -1.62
CA TRP A 175 -0.24 1.82 -2.76
C TRP A 175 0.46 1.94 -4.12
N VAL A 176 1.30 2.97 -4.28
CA VAL A 176 2.16 3.16 -5.47
C VAL A 176 3.50 2.43 -5.37
N ASN A 177 3.68 1.51 -4.41
CA ASN A 177 4.92 0.77 -4.16
C ASN A 177 6.15 1.67 -3.90
N LYS A 178 5.94 2.81 -3.25
CA LYS A 178 6.97 3.75 -2.79
C LYS A 178 6.97 3.79 -1.25
N ARG A 179 7.60 4.81 -0.68
CA ARG A 179 7.56 5.14 0.75
C ARG A 179 7.59 6.66 0.93
N LEU A 180 7.44 7.15 2.16
CA LEU A 180 7.81 8.53 2.48
C LEU A 180 9.35 8.64 2.57
N PRO A 181 9.93 9.80 2.21
CA PRO A 181 11.35 10.07 2.45
C PRO A 181 11.63 10.14 3.96
N THR A 182 12.88 9.91 4.37
CA THR A 182 13.31 10.33 5.70
C THR A 182 13.51 11.85 5.75
N GLU A 183 13.53 12.43 6.96
CA GLU A 183 13.84 13.85 7.17
C GLU A 183 15.21 14.20 6.57
N ALA A 184 16.18 13.30 6.70
CA ALA A 184 17.54 13.52 6.24
C ALA A 184 17.68 13.37 4.72
N GLU A 185 16.99 12.41 4.10
CA GLU A 185 16.88 12.31 2.64
C GLU A 185 16.26 13.57 2.04
N TRP A 186 15.19 14.07 2.67
CA TRP A 186 14.50 15.27 2.23
C TRP A 186 15.43 16.50 2.32
N GLU A 187 16.14 16.70 3.44
CA GLU A 187 17.05 17.85 3.60
C GLU A 187 18.24 17.76 2.63
N TRP A 188 18.78 16.56 2.40
CA TRP A 188 19.82 16.34 1.40
C TRP A 188 19.36 16.72 0.00
N ALA A 189 18.16 16.27 -0.40
CA ALA A 189 17.57 16.55 -1.69
C ALA A 189 17.26 18.05 -1.90
N ALA A 190 17.02 18.80 -0.82
CA ALA A 190 16.80 20.24 -0.85
C ALA A 190 18.13 21.03 -0.86
N ARG A 191 19.05 20.72 0.05
CA ARG A 191 20.24 21.56 0.32
C ARG A 191 21.44 21.18 -0.53
N GLY A 192 21.63 19.89 -0.78
CA GLY A 192 22.84 19.39 -1.43
C GLY A 192 24.10 19.59 -0.60
N THR A 193 25.25 19.62 -1.28
CA THR A 193 26.57 19.79 -0.62
C THR A 193 26.91 21.23 -0.23
N GLU A 194 26.22 22.22 -0.80
CA GLU A 194 26.55 23.65 -0.63
C GLU A 194 25.86 24.31 0.58
N GLU A 195 25.30 23.51 1.50
CA GLU A 195 24.59 23.96 2.70
C GLU A 195 23.52 25.04 2.40
N ARG A 196 22.85 24.95 1.24
CA ARG A 196 21.92 26.00 0.79
C ARG A 196 20.83 26.28 1.83
N GLU A 197 20.44 27.54 1.94
CA GLU A 197 19.38 27.95 2.88
C GLU A 197 17.98 27.66 2.31
N TYR A 198 17.84 27.75 0.99
CA TYR A 198 16.70 27.39 0.17
C TYR A 198 17.16 26.45 -0.93
N ALA A 199 16.26 25.67 -1.53
CA ALA A 199 16.63 24.71 -2.57
C ALA A 199 17.42 25.33 -3.73
N TRP A 200 17.10 26.58 -4.09
CA TRP A 200 17.73 27.34 -5.18
C TRP A 200 18.93 28.21 -4.74
N GLY A 201 19.28 28.30 -3.44
CA GLY A 201 20.39 29.14 -2.98
C GLY A 201 20.25 29.71 -1.58
N LYS A 202 20.85 30.89 -1.34
CA LYS A 202 20.96 31.51 0.00
C LYS A 202 19.94 32.61 0.28
N GLN A 203 19.19 33.08 -0.71
CA GLN A 203 18.28 34.21 -0.56
C GLN A 203 16.86 33.81 -0.93
N ALA A 204 15.91 34.21 -0.07
CA ALA A 204 14.49 34.05 -0.34
C ALA A 204 14.10 34.77 -1.64
N ASN A 205 13.30 34.13 -2.48
CA ASN A 205 12.87 34.68 -3.75
C ASN A 205 11.43 34.26 -4.06
N GLN A 206 10.52 35.24 -4.17
CA GLN A 206 9.10 34.99 -4.46
C GLN A 206 8.86 34.39 -5.86
N ASN A 207 9.82 34.51 -6.77
CA ASN A 207 9.76 33.90 -8.10
C ASN A 207 10.29 32.45 -8.12
N SER A 208 10.71 31.93 -6.97
CA SER A 208 11.26 30.59 -6.81
C SER A 208 10.41 29.71 -5.89
N ALA A 209 9.39 30.24 -5.22
CA ALA A 209 8.53 29.47 -4.32
C ALA A 209 7.21 30.19 -4.02
N ASN A 210 6.20 29.42 -3.63
CA ASN A 210 4.96 29.93 -3.05
C ASN A 210 5.09 30.00 -1.52
N PHE A 211 5.13 31.21 -0.96
CA PHE A 211 5.18 31.48 0.49
C PHE A 211 4.65 32.90 0.76
N ASN A 212 4.19 33.20 1.97
CA ASN A 212 3.42 34.41 2.34
C ASN A 212 2.06 34.59 1.62
N ASN A 213 1.50 33.51 1.08
CA ASN A 213 0.17 33.44 0.47
C ASN A 213 -0.12 34.41 -0.71
N PRO A 214 0.80 34.66 -1.66
CA PRO A 214 0.52 35.53 -2.81
C PRO A 214 -0.50 34.91 -3.78
N GLU A 215 -0.59 33.58 -3.82
CA GLU A 215 -1.49 32.82 -4.70
C GLU A 215 -2.88 32.61 -4.09
N GLY A 216 -3.08 32.94 -2.81
CA GLY A 216 -4.33 32.66 -2.09
C GLY A 216 -4.56 31.18 -1.76
N GLY A 217 -3.55 30.33 -1.92
CA GLY A 217 -3.60 28.88 -1.74
C GLY A 217 -2.35 28.20 -2.28
N THR A 218 -2.46 26.90 -2.55
CA THR A 218 -1.43 26.13 -3.27
C THR A 218 -1.32 26.60 -4.72
N SER A 219 -0.20 26.28 -5.37
CA SER A 219 0.02 26.46 -6.80
C SER A 219 0.29 25.12 -7.47
N SER A 220 0.11 25.05 -8.79
CA SER A 220 0.61 23.95 -9.62
C SER A 220 2.05 23.60 -9.24
N VAL A 221 2.32 22.30 -9.08
CA VAL A 221 3.64 21.74 -8.72
C VAL A 221 4.74 22.03 -9.75
N SER A 222 4.37 22.57 -10.92
CA SER A 222 5.30 22.88 -12.01
C SER A 222 5.46 24.39 -12.28
N LYS A 223 5.00 25.24 -11.35
CA LYS A 223 5.00 26.69 -11.53
C LYS A 223 6.38 27.34 -11.36
N TYR A 224 7.13 26.98 -10.32
CA TYR A 224 8.37 27.68 -9.93
C TYR A 224 9.64 27.01 -10.46
N ILE A 225 9.89 27.11 -11.77
CA ILE A 225 11.08 26.49 -12.41
C ILE A 225 12.41 26.96 -11.81
N LYS A 226 12.46 28.20 -11.31
CA LYS A 226 13.64 28.79 -10.65
C LYS A 226 13.79 28.37 -9.18
N GLY A 227 12.86 27.57 -8.68
CA GLY A 227 12.81 27.05 -7.31
C GLY A 227 13.43 25.67 -7.13
N GLN A 228 13.83 25.03 -8.24
CA GLN A 228 14.35 23.67 -8.20
C GLN A 228 15.59 23.55 -7.32
N SER A 229 15.71 22.41 -6.64
CA SER A 229 16.97 21.99 -6.02
C SER A 229 18.04 21.69 -7.07
N GLU A 230 19.29 21.49 -6.64
CA GLU A 230 20.38 21.11 -7.57
C GLU A 230 20.13 19.79 -8.30
N PHE A 231 19.28 18.93 -7.74
CA PHE A 231 18.87 17.68 -8.35
C PHE A 231 17.67 17.83 -9.30
N GLY A 232 17.09 19.03 -9.42
CA GLY A 232 15.93 19.29 -10.28
C GLY A 232 14.58 18.96 -9.64
N ILE A 233 14.52 18.89 -8.31
CA ILE A 233 13.28 18.63 -7.57
C ILE A 233 12.59 19.96 -7.27
N TRP A 234 11.29 20.02 -7.52
CA TRP A 234 10.47 21.24 -7.40
C TRP A 234 9.88 21.39 -6.02
N ASP A 235 9.58 22.64 -5.65
CA ASP A 235 8.80 23.00 -4.47
C ASP A 235 9.32 22.37 -3.15
N MET A 236 10.62 22.09 -3.07
CA MET A 236 11.27 21.69 -1.81
C MET A 236 11.23 22.81 -0.76
N CYS A 237 10.79 24.02 -1.09
CA CYS A 237 10.62 25.13 -0.15
C CYS A 237 9.34 25.89 -0.52
N GLY A 238 8.35 25.94 0.37
CA GLY A 238 7.05 26.55 0.10
C GLY A 238 6.06 25.58 -0.57
N ASN A 239 4.97 26.14 -1.11
CA ASN A 239 3.79 25.44 -1.61
C ASN A 239 3.07 24.63 -0.52
N VAL A 240 3.55 23.44 -0.15
CA VAL A 240 3.03 22.69 1.00
C VAL A 240 4.15 22.21 1.91
N GLY A 241 3.84 22.10 3.21
CA GLY A 241 4.65 21.30 4.10
C GLY A 241 4.54 19.82 3.71
N GLU A 242 5.63 19.07 3.75
CA GLU A 242 5.65 17.69 3.27
C GLU A 242 5.89 16.71 4.41
N TRP A 243 4.95 15.78 4.62
CA TRP A 243 5.15 14.67 5.56
C TRP A 243 6.38 13.84 5.18
N VAL A 244 7.23 13.57 6.18
CA VAL A 244 8.35 12.61 6.07
C VAL A 244 8.11 11.43 7.02
N ASN A 245 8.90 10.36 6.90
CA ASN A 245 8.70 9.14 7.67
C ASN A 245 8.97 9.32 9.18
N ASP A 246 9.88 10.21 9.53
CA ASP A 246 10.46 10.35 10.86
C ASP A 246 9.46 10.80 11.93
N TRP A 247 9.59 10.21 13.11
CA TRP A 247 9.00 10.78 14.33
C TRP A 247 9.76 12.06 14.71
N TYR A 248 9.04 13.06 15.20
CA TYR A 248 9.64 14.30 15.63
C TYR A 248 10.15 14.18 17.06
N GLU A 249 11.41 14.56 17.23
CA GLU A 249 11.97 14.90 18.52
C GLU A 249 12.94 16.09 18.39
N ALA A 250 12.75 17.09 19.25
CA ALA A 250 13.52 18.34 19.21
C ALA A 250 15.02 18.12 19.37
N THR A 251 15.44 17.15 20.21
CA THR A 251 16.86 16.90 20.51
C THR A 251 17.51 15.80 19.68
N TYR A 252 16.79 15.24 18.69
CA TYR A 252 17.27 14.06 17.95
C TYR A 252 18.61 14.29 17.27
N TYR A 253 18.86 15.49 16.73
CA TYR A 253 20.10 15.83 16.01
C TYR A 253 21.36 15.63 16.87
N ALA A 254 21.27 15.78 18.19
CA ALA A 254 22.41 15.57 19.10
C ALA A 254 22.84 14.10 19.24
N ARG A 255 21.98 13.16 18.85
CA ARG A 255 22.24 11.71 18.92
C ARG A 255 21.87 10.95 17.64
N SER A 256 21.73 11.69 16.54
CA SER A 256 21.39 11.14 15.23
C SER A 256 22.47 10.17 14.76
N SER A 257 22.06 9.11 14.04
CA SER A 257 23.00 8.23 13.36
C SER A 257 23.69 9.00 12.23
N GLU A 258 25.00 8.81 12.08
CA GLU A 258 25.69 9.36 10.91
C GLU A 258 25.30 8.65 9.62
N SER A 259 24.89 7.39 9.66
CA SER A 259 24.52 6.62 8.46
C SER A 259 23.01 6.50 8.37
N ASP A 260 22.44 7.08 7.31
CA ASP A 260 21.05 6.93 6.86
C ASP A 260 20.01 7.03 8.01
N PRO A 261 19.97 8.15 8.75
CA PRO A 261 19.13 8.28 9.94
C PRO A 261 17.64 8.22 9.59
N GLN A 262 16.90 7.50 10.44
CA GLN A 262 15.47 7.21 10.27
C GLN A 262 14.59 7.92 11.31
N GLY A 263 15.18 8.85 12.07
CA GLY A 263 14.53 9.49 13.19
C GLY A 263 14.52 8.62 14.46
N PRO A 264 13.88 9.09 15.54
CA PRO A 264 13.60 8.28 16.72
C PRO A 264 12.60 7.16 16.38
N PRO A 265 12.66 6.02 17.09
CA PRO A 265 11.84 4.84 16.79
C PRO A 265 10.34 5.08 17.03
N ASP A 266 9.99 5.97 17.96
CA ASP A 266 8.63 6.36 18.29
C ASP A 266 8.53 7.87 18.60
N GLY A 267 7.29 8.35 18.73
CA GLY A 267 7.03 9.75 19.03
C GLY A 267 5.53 10.07 19.10
N ARG A 268 5.23 11.32 19.46
CA ARG A 268 3.84 11.84 19.49
C ARG A 268 3.46 12.59 18.22
N GLN A 269 4.44 13.06 17.48
CA GLN A 269 4.27 13.92 16.31
C GLN A 269 5.19 13.43 15.20
N LYS A 270 4.77 13.57 13.95
CA LYS A 270 5.60 13.31 12.79
C LYS A 270 6.24 14.60 12.31
N VAL A 271 7.40 14.47 11.67
CA VAL A 271 8.07 15.59 11.02
C VAL A 271 7.36 15.94 9.72
N TYR A 272 7.29 17.22 9.40
CA TYR A 272 7.09 17.67 8.03
C TYR A 272 8.10 18.78 7.68
N ARG A 273 8.38 18.94 6.39
CA ARG A 273 9.47 19.78 5.85
C ARG A 273 8.96 20.78 4.82
N GLY A 274 9.80 21.72 4.37
CA GLY A 274 9.48 22.63 3.25
C GLY A 274 8.65 23.87 3.59
N GLY A 275 7.72 23.76 4.55
CA GLY A 275 6.82 24.85 4.94
C GLY A 275 5.74 25.15 3.89
N GLY A 276 4.55 25.56 4.33
CA GLY A 276 3.40 25.78 3.43
C GLY A 276 3.35 27.17 2.79
N TYR A 277 2.51 27.32 1.77
CA TYR A 277 2.28 28.57 1.02
C TYR A 277 1.96 29.78 1.90
N GLN A 278 1.34 29.57 3.06
CA GLN A 278 0.94 30.59 4.02
C GLN A 278 2.06 31.01 4.98
N THR A 279 3.17 30.28 5.02
CA THR A 279 4.27 30.52 5.96
C THR A 279 5.27 31.55 5.42
N ASN A 280 6.12 32.09 6.30
CA ASN A 280 7.08 33.12 5.92
C ASN A 280 8.42 32.54 5.43
N ARG A 281 9.30 33.41 4.93
CA ARG A 281 10.62 33.03 4.38
C ARG A 281 11.52 32.23 5.34
N ILE A 282 11.33 32.32 6.65
CA ILE A 282 12.12 31.58 7.65
C ILE A 282 11.60 30.16 7.78
N ASP A 283 10.29 29.97 7.69
CA ASP A 283 9.64 28.67 7.86
C ASP A 283 9.80 27.77 6.62
N ILE A 284 10.06 28.34 5.45
CA ILE A 284 10.31 27.59 4.20
C ILE A 284 11.78 27.29 3.92
N ARG A 285 12.71 27.61 4.83
CA ARG A 285 14.13 27.27 4.61
C ARG A 285 14.28 25.74 4.52
N ALA A 286 15.21 25.29 3.69
CA ALA A 286 15.47 23.87 3.45
C ALA A 286 15.91 23.11 4.72
N LEU A 287 16.37 23.81 5.76
CA LEU A 287 16.72 23.24 7.06
C LEU A 287 15.58 23.29 8.09
N SER A 288 14.52 24.07 7.83
CA SER A 288 13.45 24.33 8.81
C SER A 288 12.65 23.07 9.12
N ARG A 289 12.62 22.70 10.40
CA ARG A 289 11.95 21.50 10.90
C ARG A 289 10.61 21.86 11.50
N HIS A 290 9.56 21.19 11.03
CA HIS A 290 8.22 21.34 11.58
C HIS A 290 7.68 19.99 12.06
N ASN A 291 6.60 20.03 12.82
CA ASN A 291 6.00 18.82 13.37
C ASN A 291 4.50 19.00 13.55
N ALA A 292 3.78 17.89 13.44
CA ALA A 292 2.35 17.86 13.70
C ALA A 292 1.93 16.46 14.18
N VAL A 293 0.80 16.39 14.86
CA VAL A 293 0.21 15.11 15.29
C VAL A 293 -0.17 14.33 14.02
N PRO A 294 0.20 13.04 13.88
CA PRO A 294 0.03 12.29 12.63
C PRO A 294 -1.40 12.17 12.13
N THR A 295 -2.40 12.35 13.00
CA THR A 295 -3.83 12.30 12.68
C THR A 295 -4.42 13.66 12.28
N THR A 296 -3.62 14.72 12.24
CA THR A 296 -4.09 16.06 11.85
C THR A 296 -4.30 16.16 10.34
N TYR A 297 -5.23 17.01 9.95
CA TYR A 297 -5.49 17.38 8.57
C TYR A 297 -5.27 18.88 8.46
N GLN A 298 -4.27 19.29 7.69
CA GLN A 298 -3.92 20.70 7.49
C GLN A 298 -4.03 21.02 6.01
N ASP A 299 -4.57 22.18 5.68
CA ASP A 299 -4.75 22.68 4.31
C ASP A 299 -3.46 23.15 3.64
N TYR A 300 -2.34 23.06 4.37
CA TYR A 300 -1.01 23.38 3.90
C TYR A 300 -0.01 22.24 4.05
N ILE A 301 -0.44 21.03 4.45
CA ILE A 301 0.44 19.86 4.55
C ILE A 301 -0.01 18.82 3.53
N GLY A 302 0.92 18.47 2.65
CA GLY A 302 0.86 17.37 1.70
C GLY A 302 2.06 16.45 1.88
N PHE A 303 2.56 15.87 0.79
CA PHE A 303 3.70 14.96 0.81
C PHE A 303 4.24 14.68 -0.60
N ARG A 304 5.43 14.08 -0.64
CA ARG A 304 6.00 13.44 -1.83
C ARG A 304 6.56 12.08 -1.47
N CYS A 305 6.73 11.19 -2.44
CA CYS A 305 7.23 9.85 -2.18
C CYS A 305 8.72 9.69 -2.51
N ALA A 306 9.34 8.68 -1.92
CA ALA A 306 10.69 8.22 -2.16
C ALA A 306 10.70 6.72 -2.48
N LEU A 307 11.77 6.22 -3.07
CA LEU A 307 11.98 4.81 -3.39
C LEU A 307 13.45 4.45 -3.15
N ASN A 308 13.71 3.26 -2.59
CA ASN A 308 15.09 2.81 -2.39
C ASN A 308 15.74 2.50 -3.73
N SER A 309 17.01 2.87 -3.91
CA SER A 309 17.73 2.59 -5.16
C SER A 309 17.90 1.09 -5.45
N GLU A 310 17.93 0.25 -4.42
CA GLU A 310 18.00 -1.21 -4.53
C GLU A 310 16.74 -1.83 -5.16
N GLN A 311 15.58 -1.18 -5.00
CA GLN A 311 14.29 -1.70 -5.51
C GLN A 311 14.13 -1.54 -7.02
N VAL A 312 14.94 -0.68 -7.65
CA VAL A 312 14.94 -0.48 -9.11
C VAL A 312 15.94 -1.42 -9.81
N GLY A 313 16.82 -2.08 -9.05
CA GLY A 313 17.94 -2.88 -9.57
C GLY A 313 17.78 -4.41 -9.51
N THR A 314 16.70 -4.94 -8.95
CA THR A 314 16.40 -6.38 -9.01
C THR A 314 15.49 -6.68 -10.20
N ALA A 315 16.11 -6.74 -11.38
CA ALA A 315 15.55 -7.30 -12.61
C ALA A 315 16.24 -8.63 -12.94
#